data_AF-A0A351FM25-F1
#
_entry.id   AF-A0A351FM25-F1
#
_cell.length_a   1.000
_cell.length_b   1.000
_cell.length_c   1.000
_cell.angle_alpha   90.00
_cell.angle_beta   90.00
_cell.angle_gamma   90.00
#
_symmetry.space_group_name_H-M   'P 1'
#
loop_
_entity.id
_entity.type
_entity.pdbx_description
1 polymer ?
#
loop_
_entity_poly.entity_id
_entity_poly.type
_entity_poly.pdbx_seq_one_letter_code
_entity_poly.pdbx_strand_id
1 'polypeptide(L)'
;SMLSLADVRKLDAGRWFDPRFAGEKVPTVDEVFQLIAKYRQHDILVAVDLKAGDVEHDVVRLAQKHKVLDRLLFIGKTISDPHVRENLKDASPKAQTAVVANHPDEFTAALAASDGDWVYFRYLPTQQQGKAVRHAGKRAFIAGATVSGNLPKNWKRAAEVGLDAVLTDYPLELRTTLKAAAASE
;
A
#
# COMPACT_ATOMS: atom_id res chain seq x y z
N SER A 1 -20.93 6.83 -10.14
CA SER A 1 -20.79 6.08 -11.41
C SER A 1 -22.17 5.76 -11.94
N MET A 2 -22.40 5.81 -13.25
CA MET A 2 -23.67 5.42 -13.89
C MET A 2 -23.71 3.95 -14.34
N LEU A 3 -22.62 3.18 -14.16
CA LEU A 3 -22.56 1.76 -14.55
C LEU A 3 -22.91 0.85 -13.37
N SER A 4 -23.74 -0.17 -13.61
CA SER A 4 -23.96 -1.27 -12.65
C SER A 4 -22.77 -2.23 -12.62
N LEU A 5 -22.66 -3.07 -11.58
CA LEU A 5 -21.67 -4.13 -11.54
C LEU A 5 -21.80 -5.06 -12.77
N ALA A 6 -23.02 -5.40 -13.17
CA ALA A 6 -23.26 -6.25 -14.34
C ALA A 6 -22.72 -5.61 -15.63
N ASP A 7 -22.79 -4.29 -15.76
CA ASP A 7 -22.24 -3.58 -16.93
C ASP A 7 -20.72 -3.52 -16.89
N VAL A 8 -20.13 -3.23 -15.72
CA VAL A 8 -18.67 -3.26 -15.53
C VAL A 8 -18.10 -4.64 -15.87
N ARG A 9 -18.80 -5.73 -15.51
CA ARG A 9 -18.35 -7.11 -15.80
C ARG A 9 -18.40 -7.49 -17.28
N LYS A 10 -19.10 -6.72 -18.13
CA LYS A 10 -19.07 -6.92 -19.59
C LYS A 10 -17.80 -6.35 -20.24
N LEU A 11 -17.12 -5.41 -19.59
CA LEU A 11 -15.91 -4.78 -20.10
C LEU A 11 -14.73 -5.77 -20.19
N ASP A 12 -13.75 -5.39 -21.01
CA ASP A 12 -12.47 -6.08 -21.14
C ASP A 12 -11.37 -5.18 -20.58
N ALA A 13 -10.74 -5.62 -19.50
CA ALA A 13 -9.73 -4.88 -18.75
C ALA A 13 -8.30 -5.20 -19.19
N GLY A 14 -8.08 -6.13 -20.14
CA GLY A 14 -6.75 -6.63 -20.48
C GLY A 14 -6.30 -6.37 -21.91
N ARG A 15 -7.21 -6.40 -22.90
CA ARG A 15 -6.83 -6.31 -24.32
C ARG A 15 -6.07 -5.04 -24.71
N TRP A 16 -6.27 -3.95 -23.95
CA TRP A 16 -5.60 -2.67 -24.21
C TRP A 16 -4.12 -2.71 -23.86
N PHE A 17 -3.72 -3.61 -22.95
CA PHE A 17 -2.35 -3.78 -22.51
C PHE A 17 -1.58 -4.71 -23.47
N ASP A 18 -2.14 -5.88 -23.77
CA ASP A 18 -1.62 -6.82 -24.78
C ASP A 18 -2.75 -7.78 -25.21
N PRO A 19 -2.82 -8.19 -26.50
CA PRO A 19 -3.83 -9.13 -26.99
C PRO A 19 -3.93 -10.43 -26.18
N ARG A 20 -2.84 -10.88 -25.53
CA ARG A 20 -2.84 -12.10 -24.72
C ARG A 20 -3.70 -12.03 -23.45
N PHE A 21 -4.08 -10.82 -23.02
CA PHE A 21 -4.96 -10.59 -21.87
C PHE A 21 -6.39 -10.27 -22.29
N ALA A 22 -6.77 -10.55 -23.55
CA ALA A 22 -8.14 -10.40 -23.98
C ALA A 22 -9.10 -11.24 -23.13
N GLY A 23 -10.22 -10.65 -22.73
CA GLY A 23 -11.24 -11.28 -21.89
C GLY A 23 -11.08 -11.04 -20.40
N GLU A 24 -9.95 -10.47 -19.94
CA GLU A 24 -9.77 -10.12 -18.54
C GLU A 24 -10.86 -9.18 -18.03
N LYS A 25 -11.32 -9.43 -16.81
CA LYS A 25 -12.43 -8.69 -16.19
C LYS A 25 -11.91 -7.69 -15.18
N VAL A 26 -12.68 -6.62 -14.97
CA VAL A 26 -12.47 -5.75 -13.81
C VAL A 26 -12.75 -6.59 -12.55
N PRO A 27 -11.75 -6.83 -11.68
CA PRO A 27 -11.95 -7.64 -10.49
C PRO A 27 -12.76 -6.87 -9.45
N THR A 28 -13.59 -7.58 -8.69
CA THR A 28 -14.25 -7.03 -7.51
C THR A 28 -13.31 -7.09 -6.30
N VAL A 29 -13.58 -6.26 -5.28
CA VAL A 29 -12.82 -6.30 -4.01
C VAL A 29 -12.94 -7.67 -3.35
N ASP A 30 -14.13 -8.29 -3.38
CA ASP A 30 -14.35 -9.64 -2.82
C ASP A 30 -13.50 -10.70 -3.55
N GLU A 31 -13.42 -10.66 -4.88
CA GLU A 31 -12.56 -11.57 -5.67
C GLU A 31 -11.06 -11.37 -5.35
N VAL A 32 -10.60 -10.12 -5.20
CA VAL A 32 -9.20 -9.85 -4.81
C VAL A 32 -8.91 -10.37 -3.40
N PHE A 33 -9.82 -10.18 -2.44
CA PHE A 33 -9.62 -10.68 -1.08
C PHE A 33 -9.68 -12.20 -0.99
N GLN A 34 -10.53 -12.86 -1.79
CA GLN A 34 -10.49 -14.32 -1.96
C GLN A 34 -9.13 -14.78 -2.50
N LEU A 35 -8.57 -14.07 -3.48
CA LEU A 35 -7.25 -14.37 -4.03
C LEU A 35 -6.15 -14.22 -2.98
N ILE A 36 -6.15 -13.13 -2.21
CA ILE A 36 -5.18 -12.94 -1.11
C ILE A 36 -5.31 -14.07 -0.07
N ALA A 37 -6.54 -14.45 0.28
CA ALA A 37 -6.82 -15.53 1.22
C ALA A 37 -6.32 -16.90 0.72
N LYS A 38 -6.36 -17.15 -0.60
CA LYS A 38 -5.83 -18.37 -1.24
C LYS A 38 -4.31 -18.49 -1.09
N TYR A 39 -3.59 -17.37 -1.02
CA TYR A 39 -2.13 -17.32 -0.86
C TYR A 39 -1.70 -16.92 0.56
N ARG A 40 -2.41 -17.42 1.59
CA ARG A 40 -2.15 -17.11 3.01
C ARG A 40 -0.83 -17.65 3.55
N GLN A 41 -0.24 -18.65 2.91
CA GLN A 41 1.06 -19.20 3.27
C GLN A 41 2.22 -18.24 2.97
N HIS A 42 1.97 -17.19 2.19
CA HIS A 42 2.97 -16.17 1.88
C HIS A 42 2.71 -14.93 2.71
N ASP A 43 3.74 -14.42 3.38
CA ASP A 43 3.68 -13.11 4.02
C ASP A 43 3.69 -12.03 2.94
N ILE A 44 2.52 -11.45 2.68
CA ILE A 44 2.31 -10.44 1.64
C ILE A 44 1.50 -9.32 2.28
N LEU A 45 2.05 -8.11 2.19
CA LEU A 45 1.35 -6.86 2.46
C LEU A 45 0.71 -6.35 1.18
N VAL A 46 -0.56 -5.97 1.23
CA VAL A 46 -1.31 -5.42 0.09
C VAL A 46 -1.73 -3.99 0.40
N ALA A 47 -1.23 -3.05 -0.39
CA ALA A 47 -1.68 -1.67 -0.32
C ALA A 47 -3.04 -1.52 -1.02
N VAL A 48 -4.05 -1.05 -0.28
CA VAL A 48 -5.40 -0.80 -0.79
C VAL A 48 -5.58 0.70 -0.98
N ASP A 49 -5.46 1.16 -2.23
CA ASP A 49 -5.59 2.58 -2.59
C ASP A 49 -7.06 2.97 -2.76
N LEU A 50 -7.69 3.43 -1.66
CA LEU A 50 -9.08 3.88 -1.65
C LEU A 50 -9.22 5.20 -2.40
N LYS A 51 -9.93 5.16 -3.53
CA LYS A 51 -10.24 6.35 -4.34
C LYS A 51 -11.58 7.01 -4.00
N ALA A 52 -12.44 6.32 -3.26
CA ALA A 52 -13.74 6.80 -2.81
C ALA A 52 -13.77 6.89 -1.27
N GLY A 53 -14.67 7.72 -0.74
CA GLY A 53 -15.09 7.63 0.66
C GLY A 53 -16.38 6.81 0.77
N ASP A 54 -16.88 6.63 2.00
CA ASP A 54 -18.12 5.93 2.34
C ASP A 54 -18.14 4.44 1.97
N VAL A 55 -16.95 3.84 1.82
CA VAL A 55 -16.75 2.42 1.50
C VAL A 55 -15.93 1.68 2.56
N GLU A 56 -15.48 2.40 3.59
CA GLU A 56 -14.53 1.95 4.60
C GLU A 56 -15.05 0.72 5.36
N HIS A 57 -16.28 0.81 5.87
CA HIS A 57 -16.92 -0.30 6.59
C HIS A 57 -17.13 -1.54 5.71
N ASP A 58 -17.52 -1.34 4.45
CA ASP A 58 -17.75 -2.45 3.52
C ASP A 58 -16.46 -3.18 3.16
N VAL A 59 -15.39 -2.43 2.89
CA VAL A 59 -14.09 -3.03 2.58
C VAL A 59 -13.52 -3.75 3.81
N VAL A 60 -13.63 -3.16 5.01
CA VAL A 60 -13.19 -3.83 6.25
C VAL A 60 -14.01 -5.10 6.51
N ARG A 61 -15.33 -5.05 6.35
CA ARG A 61 -16.21 -6.23 6.49
C ARG A 61 -15.84 -7.34 5.52
N LEU A 62 -15.57 -7.02 4.26
CA LEU A 62 -15.10 -8.01 3.27
C LEU A 62 -13.72 -8.58 3.63
N ALA A 63 -12.79 -7.74 4.09
CA ALA A 63 -11.46 -8.18 4.51
C ALA A 63 -11.53 -9.13 5.72
N GLN A 64 -12.41 -8.84 6.68
CA GLN A 64 -12.67 -9.71 7.84
C GLN A 64 -13.33 -11.03 7.44
N LYS A 65 -14.33 -10.99 6.55
CA LYS A 65 -14.96 -12.20 5.98
C LYS A 65 -13.92 -13.16 5.41
N HIS A 66 -12.92 -12.64 4.70
CA HIS A 66 -11.84 -13.44 4.11
C HIS A 66 -10.63 -13.67 5.02
N LYS A 67 -10.62 -13.08 6.22
CA LYS A 67 -9.52 -13.15 7.19
C LYS A 67 -8.19 -12.65 6.60
N VAL A 68 -8.23 -11.49 5.94
CA VAL A 68 -7.06 -10.87 5.30
C VAL A 68 -6.76 -9.45 5.80
N LEU A 69 -7.55 -8.92 6.74
CA LEU A 69 -7.44 -7.53 7.19
C LEU A 69 -6.04 -7.18 7.74
N ASP A 70 -5.40 -8.13 8.43
CA ASP A 70 -4.04 -8.03 8.97
C ASP A 70 -2.94 -7.92 7.90
N ARG A 71 -3.29 -8.17 6.64
CA ARG A 71 -2.40 -8.11 5.48
C ARG A 71 -2.63 -6.89 4.60
N LEU A 72 -3.56 -6.01 4.98
CA LEU A 72 -3.91 -4.83 4.21
C LEU A 72 -3.29 -3.59 4.84
N LEU A 73 -2.79 -2.68 4.00
CA LEU A 73 -2.46 -1.31 4.35
C LEU A 73 -3.35 -0.38 3.54
N PHE A 74 -4.25 0.33 4.19
CA PHE A 74 -5.13 1.28 3.52
C PHE A 74 -4.36 2.56 3.20
N ILE A 75 -4.35 2.91 1.91
CA ILE A 75 -3.78 4.14 1.35
C ILE A 75 -4.84 4.83 0.45
N GLY A 76 -4.45 5.83 -0.35
CA GLY A 76 -5.41 6.62 -1.14
C GLY A 76 -5.95 7.80 -0.34
N LYS A 77 -7.27 8.05 -0.35
CA LYS A 77 -7.87 9.18 0.40
C LYS A 77 -7.48 9.20 1.87
N THR A 78 -7.38 8.02 2.48
CA THR A 78 -6.98 7.81 3.89
C THR A 78 -5.63 8.46 4.26
N ILE A 79 -4.70 8.66 3.31
CA ILE A 79 -3.38 9.22 3.65
C ILE A 79 -3.42 10.72 3.96
N SER A 80 -4.45 11.41 3.47
CA SER A 80 -4.63 12.86 3.57
C SER A 80 -5.93 13.27 4.26
N ASP A 81 -6.91 12.38 4.32
CA ASP A 81 -8.24 12.62 4.90
C ASP A 81 -8.38 11.86 6.23
N PRO A 82 -8.29 12.55 7.39
CA PRO A 82 -8.45 11.93 8.70
C PRO A 82 -9.81 11.28 8.91
N HIS A 83 -10.87 11.79 8.28
CA HIS A 83 -12.22 11.22 8.46
C HIS A 83 -12.32 9.83 7.82
N VAL A 84 -11.69 9.62 6.66
CA VAL A 84 -11.59 8.28 6.04
C VAL A 84 -10.78 7.33 6.93
N ARG A 85 -9.72 7.81 7.60
CA ARG A 85 -8.96 6.98 8.56
C ARG A 85 -9.79 6.62 9.77
N GLU A 86 -10.50 7.58 10.34
CA GLU A 86 -11.40 7.39 11.47
C GLU A 86 -12.46 6.33 11.14
N ASN A 87 -13.15 6.44 10.00
CA ASN A 87 -14.15 5.46 9.56
C ASN A 87 -13.55 4.04 9.38
N LEU A 88 -12.30 3.91 8.91
CA LEU A 88 -11.60 2.62 8.85
C LEU A 88 -11.31 2.05 10.25
N LYS A 89 -10.89 2.90 11.18
CA LYS A 89 -10.57 2.52 12.57
C LYS A 89 -11.84 2.18 13.36
N ASP A 90 -12.94 2.87 13.10
CA ASP A 90 -14.26 2.57 13.66
C ASP A 90 -14.79 1.23 13.15
N ALA A 91 -14.61 0.95 11.86
CA ALA A 91 -14.94 -0.36 11.29
C ALA A 91 -14.08 -1.49 11.90
N SER A 92 -12.80 -1.21 12.18
CA SER A 92 -11.94 -2.10 12.95
C SER A 92 -10.65 -1.41 13.40
N PRO A 93 -10.31 -1.40 14.70
CA PRO A 93 -9.07 -0.78 15.19
C PRO A 93 -7.81 -1.48 14.64
N LYS A 94 -7.95 -2.71 14.14
CA LYS A 94 -6.87 -3.47 13.47
C LYS A 94 -6.58 -3.02 12.04
N ALA A 95 -7.43 -2.21 11.42
CA ALA A 95 -7.20 -1.74 10.06
C ALA A 95 -5.93 -0.87 10.04
N GLN A 96 -4.94 -1.25 9.23
CA GLN A 96 -3.69 -0.51 9.14
C GLN A 96 -3.86 0.69 8.20
N THR A 97 -3.51 1.88 8.67
CA THR A 97 -3.62 3.14 7.92
C THR A 97 -2.25 3.83 7.82
N ALA A 98 -2.10 4.70 6.82
CA ALA A 98 -0.91 5.49 6.64
C ALA A 98 -1.21 6.99 6.66
N VAL A 99 -0.22 7.81 7.03
CA VAL A 99 -0.25 9.27 6.86
C VAL A 99 0.93 9.68 5.98
N VAL A 100 0.65 10.49 4.95
CA VAL A 100 1.66 10.90 3.98
C VAL A 100 2.51 12.06 4.48
N ALA A 101 3.80 12.00 4.17
CA ALA A 101 4.69 13.14 4.16
C ALA A 101 5.18 13.34 2.71
N ASN A 102 4.60 14.31 2.02
CA ASN A 102 4.98 14.67 0.66
C ASN A 102 6.36 15.32 0.63
N HIS A 103 6.66 16.10 1.67
CA HIS A 103 7.89 16.86 1.84
C HIS A 103 8.47 16.68 3.26
N PRO A 104 9.76 17.00 3.48
CA PRO A 104 10.41 16.82 4.78
C PRO A 104 9.76 17.56 5.96
N ASP A 105 9.18 18.73 5.71
CA ASP A 105 8.46 19.55 6.69
C ASP A 105 7.15 18.92 7.17
N GLU A 106 6.52 18.05 6.37
CA GLU A 106 5.32 17.29 6.75
C GLU A 106 5.64 16.08 7.64
N PHE A 107 6.91 15.67 7.76
CA PHE A 107 7.30 14.44 8.47
C PHE A 107 6.85 14.42 9.93
N THR A 108 7.07 15.52 10.66
CA THR A 108 6.74 15.60 12.09
C THR A 108 5.24 15.40 12.32
N ALA A 109 4.39 15.97 11.46
CA ALA A 109 2.95 15.82 11.53
C ALA A 109 2.53 14.37 11.20
N ALA A 110 3.07 13.78 10.14
CA ALA A 110 2.80 12.39 9.77
C ALA A 110 3.24 11.40 10.87
N LEU A 111 4.38 11.66 11.51
CA LEU A 111 4.87 10.84 12.62
C LEU A 111 3.96 10.95 13.85
N ALA A 112 3.48 12.16 14.18
CA ALA A 112 2.68 12.41 15.37
C ALA A 112 1.21 11.93 15.27
N ALA A 113 0.70 11.70 14.06
CA ALA A 113 -0.70 11.30 13.83
C ALA A 113 -1.04 9.95 14.50
N SER A 114 -1.86 9.95 15.55
CA SER A 114 -2.18 8.73 16.33
C SER A 114 -3.05 7.71 15.57
N ASP A 115 -3.73 8.16 14.52
CA ASP A 115 -4.62 7.40 13.65
C ASP A 115 -3.91 6.81 12.42
N GLY A 116 -2.57 6.89 12.35
CA GLY A 116 -1.72 6.30 11.32
C GLY A 116 -0.68 5.34 11.89
N ASP A 117 -0.76 4.06 11.53
CA ASP A 117 0.22 3.04 11.94
C ASP A 117 1.49 3.10 11.07
N TRP A 118 1.39 3.70 9.88
CA TRP A 118 2.48 3.84 8.92
C TRP A 118 2.76 5.29 8.54
N VAL A 119 4.04 5.62 8.33
CA VAL A 119 4.45 6.84 7.63
C VAL A 119 4.67 6.53 6.15
N TYR A 120 3.99 7.26 5.28
CA TYR A 120 4.15 7.16 3.82
C TYR A 120 5.02 8.31 3.32
N PHE A 121 6.24 8.01 2.90
CA PHE A 121 7.14 8.99 2.27
C PHE A 121 6.93 9.12 0.76
N ARG A 122 6.94 10.36 0.25
CA ARG A 122 7.03 10.67 -1.19
C ARG A 122 8.41 11.17 -1.65
N TYR A 123 9.35 11.24 -0.72
CA TYR A 123 10.76 11.59 -0.92
C TYR A 123 11.64 10.54 -0.24
N LEU A 124 12.94 10.50 -0.55
CA LEU A 124 13.88 9.61 0.15
C LEU A 124 14.16 10.15 1.56
N PRO A 125 13.74 9.45 2.62
CA PRO A 125 13.96 9.93 3.98
C PRO A 125 15.42 9.80 4.42
N THR A 126 15.78 10.51 5.47
CA THR A 126 17.09 10.37 6.13
C THR A 126 17.11 9.19 7.10
N GLN A 127 18.30 8.75 7.47
CA GLN A 127 18.50 7.73 8.52
C GLN A 127 17.87 8.15 9.85
N GLN A 128 17.89 9.44 10.18
CA GLN A 128 17.28 9.96 11.40
C GLN A 128 15.75 9.81 11.35
N GLN A 129 15.13 10.08 10.21
CA GLN A 129 13.69 9.91 10.02
C GLN A 129 13.28 8.43 10.10
N GLY A 130 14.04 7.53 9.48
CA GLY A 130 13.81 6.09 9.60
C GLY A 130 13.90 5.58 11.05
N LYS A 131 14.89 6.04 11.81
CA LYS A 131 15.01 5.74 13.25
C LYS A 131 13.86 6.32 14.07
N ALA A 132 13.43 7.55 13.78
CA ALA A 132 12.33 8.20 14.48
C ALA A 132 10.99 7.45 14.28
N VAL A 133 10.70 6.99 13.05
CA VAL A 133 9.54 6.12 12.78
C VAL A 133 9.57 4.87 13.66
N ARG A 134 10.71 4.18 13.69
CA ARG A 134 10.89 2.94 14.47
C ARG A 134 10.75 3.18 15.97
N HIS A 135 11.33 4.26 16.50
CA HIS A 135 11.21 4.65 17.91
C HIS A 135 9.76 4.99 18.28
N ALA A 136 8.97 5.51 17.36
CA ALA A 136 7.54 5.76 17.57
C ALA A 136 6.68 4.47 17.49
N GLY A 137 7.28 3.29 17.28
CA GLY A 137 6.55 2.04 17.14
C GLY A 137 5.75 1.93 15.83
N LYS A 138 6.05 2.78 14.85
CA LYS A 138 5.38 2.80 13.54
C LYS A 138 6.22 2.09 12.49
N ARG A 139 5.58 1.80 11.36
CA ARG A 139 6.22 1.29 10.15
C ARG A 139 6.32 2.40 9.10
N ALA A 140 7.11 2.21 8.06
CA ALA A 140 7.16 3.17 6.95
C ALA A 140 7.32 2.52 5.58
N PHE A 141 6.72 3.17 4.59
CA PHE A 141 6.93 2.81 3.19
C PHE A 141 7.16 4.06 2.34
N ILE A 142 7.69 3.84 1.15
CA ILE A 142 7.93 4.89 0.16
C ILE A 142 7.26 4.53 -1.17
N ALA A 143 6.67 5.54 -1.80
CA ALA A 143 6.17 5.46 -3.16
C ALA A 143 6.31 6.81 -3.86
N GLY A 144 6.31 6.80 -5.19
CA GLY A 144 6.48 7.99 -6.03
C GLY A 144 7.71 7.91 -6.92
N ALA A 145 7.98 8.99 -7.66
CA ALA A 145 8.96 9.00 -8.75
C ALA A 145 10.39 8.64 -8.33
N THR A 146 10.72 8.75 -7.04
CA THR A 146 12.04 8.37 -6.49
C THR A 146 12.24 6.86 -6.42
N VAL A 147 11.18 6.04 -6.47
CA VAL A 147 11.26 4.58 -6.31
C VAL A 147 10.39 3.78 -7.26
N SER A 148 9.43 4.40 -7.96
CA SER A 148 8.46 3.65 -8.77
C SER A 148 9.09 2.99 -9.99
N GLY A 149 10.00 3.69 -10.68
CA GLY A 149 10.75 3.17 -11.83
C GLY A 149 11.92 2.25 -11.44
N ASN A 150 12.69 1.77 -12.43
CA ASN A 150 13.86 0.92 -12.22
C ASN A 150 15.04 1.72 -11.63
N LEU A 151 15.05 1.88 -10.31
CA LEU A 151 15.91 2.82 -9.58
C LEU A 151 16.70 2.12 -8.44
N PRO A 152 17.64 1.21 -8.76
CA PRO A 152 18.30 0.35 -7.77
C PRO A 152 19.07 1.12 -6.70
N LYS A 153 19.63 2.29 -7.01
CA LYS A 153 20.31 3.13 -6.00
C LYS A 153 19.34 3.65 -4.94
N ASN A 154 18.15 4.09 -5.36
CA ASN A 154 17.15 4.64 -4.44
C ASN A 154 16.48 3.52 -3.63
N TRP A 155 16.27 2.35 -4.22
CA TRP A 155 15.79 1.17 -3.49
C TRP A 155 16.75 0.73 -2.38
N LYS A 156 18.06 0.66 -2.69
CA LYS A 156 19.09 0.38 -1.66
C LYS A 156 19.06 1.44 -0.57
N ARG A 157 18.97 2.71 -0.95
CA ARG A 157 18.89 3.80 0.02
C ARG A 157 17.66 3.69 0.93
N ALA A 158 16.50 3.36 0.38
CA ALA A 158 15.28 3.13 1.15
C ALA A 158 15.45 1.97 2.14
N ALA A 159 16.10 0.88 1.72
CA ALA A 159 16.41 -0.26 2.59
C ALA A 159 17.42 0.10 3.68
N GLU A 160 18.49 0.84 3.37
CA GLU A 160 19.49 1.32 4.33
C GLU A 160 18.84 2.19 5.42
N VAL A 161 17.92 3.09 5.04
CA VAL A 161 17.16 3.92 5.99
C VAL A 161 16.24 3.07 6.88
N GLY A 162 15.98 1.84 6.46
CA GLY A 162 15.23 0.84 7.19
C GLY A 162 13.72 0.99 7.00
N LEU A 163 13.28 1.39 5.81
CA LEU A 163 11.85 1.38 5.43
C LEU A 163 11.36 -0.06 5.28
N ASP A 164 10.11 -0.31 5.67
CA ASP A 164 9.47 -1.63 5.64
C ASP A 164 9.02 -2.05 4.23
N ALA A 165 8.70 -1.09 3.36
CA ALA A 165 8.24 -1.38 2.00
C ALA A 165 8.59 -0.30 0.98
N VAL A 166 8.72 -0.72 -0.28
CA VAL A 166 8.95 0.13 -1.46
C VAL A 166 7.89 -0.23 -2.50
N LEU A 167 7.14 0.77 -2.98
CA LEU A 167 6.14 0.58 -4.03
C LEU A 167 6.76 0.92 -5.39
N THR A 168 6.94 -0.11 -6.23
CA THR A 168 7.63 -0.03 -7.53
C THR A 168 6.98 -0.91 -8.59
N ASP A 169 7.12 -0.49 -9.84
CA ASP A 169 6.70 -1.24 -11.03
C ASP A 169 7.71 -2.36 -11.39
N TYR A 170 8.87 -2.42 -10.70
CA TYR A 170 9.94 -3.38 -10.94
C TYR A 170 10.22 -4.27 -9.70
N PRO A 171 9.22 -5.01 -9.18
CA PRO A 171 9.34 -5.74 -7.91
C PRO A 171 10.35 -6.91 -7.96
N LEU A 172 10.58 -7.52 -9.14
CA LEU A 172 11.53 -8.62 -9.27
C LEU A 172 12.98 -8.14 -9.25
N GLU A 173 13.24 -7.01 -9.90
CA GLU A 173 14.52 -6.31 -9.91
C GLU A 173 14.85 -5.73 -8.54
N LEU A 174 13.85 -5.14 -7.86
CA LEU A 174 13.94 -4.72 -6.47
C LEU A 174 14.42 -5.88 -5.60
N ARG A 175 13.71 -7.01 -5.65
CA ARG A 175 14.04 -8.21 -4.86
C ARG A 175 15.46 -8.70 -5.14
N THR A 176 15.85 -8.75 -6.41
CA THR A 176 17.19 -9.19 -6.82
C THR A 176 18.27 -8.23 -6.30
N THR A 177 18.04 -6.93 -6.43
CA THR A 177 18.95 -5.87 -5.98
C THR A 177 19.18 -5.93 -4.46
N LEU A 178 18.11 -6.09 -3.67
CA LEU A 178 18.20 -6.13 -2.22
C LEU A 178 18.83 -7.43 -1.71
N LYS A 179 18.55 -8.57 -2.36
CA LYS A 179 19.22 -9.84 -2.03
C LYS A 179 20.72 -9.80 -2.31
N ALA A 180 21.13 -9.20 -3.42
CA ALA A 180 22.55 -9.06 -3.76
C ALA A 180 23.28 -8.13 -2.79
N ALA A 181 22.61 -7.08 -2.29
CA ALA A 181 23.18 -6.19 -1.27
C ALA A 181 23.40 -6.92 0.06
N ALA A 182 22.41 -7.69 0.53
CA ALA A 182 22.49 -8.43 1.78
C ALA A 182 23.52 -9.59 1.76
N ALA A 183 23.89 -10.10 0.59
CA ALA A 183 24.91 -11.15 0.45
C ALA A 183 26.35 -10.61 0.41
N SER A 184 26.52 -9.29 0.29
CA SER A 184 27.82 -8.61 0.25
C SER A 184 28.21 -7.96 1.58
N GLU A 185 27.37 -8.09 2.61
CA GLU A 185 27.62 -7.70 4.01
C GLU A 185 28.01 -8.93 4.84
#